data_AF-A0A0P9JMZ4-F1
#
_entry.id   AF-A0A0P9JMZ4-F1
#
_cell.length_a   1.000
_cell.length_b   1.000
_cell.length_c   1.000
_cell.angle_alpha   90.00
_cell.angle_beta   90.00
_cell.angle_gamma   90.00
#
_symmetry.space_group_name_H-M   'P 1'
#
loop_
_entity.id
_entity.type
_entity.pdbx_description
1 polymer ?
#
loop_
_entity_poly.entity_id
_entity_poly.type
_entity_poly.pdbx_seq_one_letter_code
_entity_poly.pdbx_strand_id
1 'polypeptide(L)'
;MGTVSGPRARSLHHRCRLSGGHAMPLLAMPGQNDDVGSVLGLWLSYRDRRNQYEDLRRDSYAKMPAPGWSTLWTGNDNALLTVFRHFDSASVNKGLIGDVPHSMWLFDFPLLERTYYQLAVNFDVYGNVSHQAQTRLYFDLIRNGAEINFLRLMPADQRDGMLGDLYQDGGKFKMWLDYQSIDDDTPTGIKLDAKAPQRDFAFKLIERAGSLNAAPDPINRCAGAYCSRASLDSTFALAEQALSRLTSRPAAGLKVIDQLPEASMLRIQGSDGKRMMYSMLRNRAHSNVAFLLGESYRYIPGLDTLTIYPGVLSSYPNFIFNIPAAQVPAFVDAMQRSKDQASFEQIVQRWGIRRTHPLFWTYFHDLNRYLQETEPREAAVLDMNRYENL
;
A
#
# COMPACT_ATOMS: atom_id res chain seq x y z
N MET A 1 46.62 -8.12 14.82
CA MET A 1 45.80 -9.34 14.63
C MET A 1 44.84 -9.46 15.80
N GLY A 2 43.58 -9.13 15.59
CA GLY A 2 42.53 -9.20 16.61
C GLY A 2 41.20 -9.35 15.89
N THR A 3 40.78 -10.58 15.68
CA THR A 3 39.49 -10.93 15.09
C THR A 3 38.38 -10.66 16.10
N VAL A 4 37.56 -9.65 15.84
CA VAL A 4 36.29 -9.44 16.56
C VAL A 4 35.24 -10.32 15.88
N SER A 5 34.85 -11.38 16.57
CA SER A 5 33.75 -12.26 16.22
C SER A 5 32.40 -11.55 16.41
N GLY A 6 31.69 -11.33 15.30
CA GLY A 6 30.32 -10.80 15.32
C GLY A 6 29.32 -11.73 16.00
N PRO A 7 28.16 -11.22 16.47
CA PRO A 7 27.20 -11.99 17.23
C PRO A 7 26.58 -13.07 16.35
N ARG A 8 26.88 -14.34 16.65
CA ARG A 8 26.23 -15.51 16.07
C ARG A 8 24.73 -15.49 16.37
N ALA A 9 23.95 -15.85 15.36
CA ALA A 9 22.51 -16.13 15.35
C ALA A 9 21.98 -16.94 16.54
N ARG A 10 21.82 -16.32 17.72
CA ARG A 10 21.17 -16.93 18.90
C ARG A 10 19.66 -16.62 19.00
N SER A 11 19.15 -15.71 18.17
CA SER A 11 17.73 -15.30 18.15
C SER A 11 16.78 -16.41 17.63
N LEU A 12 17.23 -17.22 16.67
CA LEU A 12 16.42 -18.27 16.03
C LEU A 12 16.02 -19.44 16.95
N HIS A 13 16.72 -19.64 18.07
CA HIS A 13 16.56 -20.84 18.89
C HIS A 13 15.35 -20.84 19.83
N HIS A 14 14.87 -19.68 20.28
CA HIS A 14 13.86 -19.69 21.34
C HIS A 14 12.41 -19.89 20.86
N ARG A 15 12.11 -19.75 19.55
CA ARG A 15 10.74 -19.92 19.01
C ARG A 15 10.57 -21.02 17.96
N CYS A 16 11.66 -21.62 17.47
CA CYS A 16 11.60 -22.89 16.70
C CYS A 16 11.14 -24.11 17.52
N ARG A 17 10.89 -23.96 18.83
CA ARG A 17 10.36 -25.04 19.68
C ARG A 17 8.93 -25.47 19.35
N LEU A 18 8.15 -24.64 18.65
CA LEU A 18 6.76 -24.97 18.29
C LEU A 18 6.65 -25.95 17.10
N SER A 19 7.72 -26.13 16.32
CA SER A 19 7.75 -27.00 15.13
C SER A 19 8.83 -28.09 15.19
N GLY A 20 9.34 -28.41 16.38
CA GLY A 20 10.18 -29.59 16.63
C GLY A 20 11.45 -29.67 15.77
N GLY A 21 12.15 -28.57 15.51
CA GLY A 21 13.42 -28.57 14.75
C GLY A 21 13.31 -28.80 13.24
N HIS A 22 12.16 -29.28 12.74
CA HIS A 22 11.92 -29.57 11.31
C HIS A 22 11.82 -28.31 10.45
N ALA A 23 11.54 -27.15 11.05
CA ALA A 23 11.44 -25.89 10.32
C ALA A 23 12.81 -25.29 9.95
N MET A 24 13.88 -25.58 10.69
CA MET A 24 15.18 -24.90 10.51
C MET A 24 15.77 -25.04 9.08
N PRO A 25 15.74 -26.21 8.43
CA PRO A 25 16.23 -26.35 7.04
C PRO A 25 15.43 -25.56 6.00
N LEU A 26 14.20 -25.16 6.35
CA LEU A 26 13.25 -24.48 5.46
C LEU A 26 13.34 -22.95 5.54
N LEU A 27 14.21 -22.40 6.40
CA LEU A 27 14.35 -20.95 6.63
C LEU A 27 15.35 -20.27 5.68
N ALA A 28 15.94 -21.01 4.73
CA ALA A 28 16.90 -20.44 3.77
C ALA A 28 16.24 -19.33 2.91
N MET A 29 16.97 -18.23 2.70
CA MET A 29 16.50 -17.07 1.94
C MET A 29 17.39 -16.79 0.73
N PRO A 30 16.86 -16.16 -0.34
CA PRO A 30 17.63 -15.71 -1.49
C PRO A 30 18.59 -14.56 -1.13
N GLY A 31 19.53 -14.29 -2.05
CA GLY A 31 20.61 -13.30 -1.83
C GLY A 31 21.83 -13.86 -1.08
N GLN A 32 21.88 -15.17 -0.84
CA GLN A 32 23.08 -15.85 -0.31
C GLN A 32 23.94 -16.49 -1.41
N ASN A 33 23.37 -16.71 -2.61
CA ASN A 33 24.03 -17.25 -3.81
C ASN A 33 23.52 -16.49 -5.04
N ASP A 34 24.41 -15.78 -5.77
CA ASP A 34 24.04 -14.87 -6.87
C ASP A 34 24.34 -15.43 -8.28
N ASP A 35 24.52 -16.75 -8.42
CA ASP A 35 24.88 -17.38 -9.68
C ASP A 35 23.78 -17.25 -10.76
N VAL A 36 24.13 -16.56 -11.85
CA VAL A 36 23.25 -16.13 -12.95
C VAL A 36 22.53 -17.30 -13.65
N GLY A 37 23.15 -18.47 -13.72
CA GLY A 37 22.59 -19.66 -14.41
C GLY A 37 21.47 -20.37 -13.66
N SER A 38 21.14 -19.94 -12.44
CA SER A 38 20.34 -20.73 -11.51
C SER A 38 19.01 -20.09 -11.06
N VAL A 39 18.63 -18.92 -11.60
CA VAL A 39 17.47 -18.12 -11.12
C VAL A 39 16.19 -18.94 -10.98
N LEU A 40 15.81 -19.71 -12.02
CA LEU A 40 14.59 -20.52 -11.99
C LEU A 40 14.70 -21.69 -11.01
N GLY A 41 15.84 -22.39 -11.00
CA GLY A 41 16.06 -23.53 -10.10
C GLY A 41 16.13 -23.12 -8.63
N LEU A 42 16.80 -22.01 -8.33
CA LEU A 42 16.82 -21.39 -7.01
C LEU A 42 15.42 -20.98 -6.59
N TRP A 43 14.67 -20.29 -7.46
CA TRP A 43 13.31 -19.88 -7.17
C TRP A 43 12.39 -21.07 -6.85
N LEU A 44 12.41 -22.12 -7.68
CA LEU A 44 11.65 -23.35 -7.41
C LEU A 44 12.02 -23.95 -6.05
N SER A 45 13.32 -24.02 -5.74
CA SER A 45 13.80 -24.56 -4.46
C SER A 45 13.33 -23.73 -3.26
N TYR A 46 13.34 -22.40 -3.37
CA TYR A 46 12.87 -21.50 -2.31
C TYR A 46 11.36 -21.56 -2.14
N ARG A 47 10.62 -21.64 -3.26
CA ARG A 47 9.17 -21.82 -3.28
C ARG A 47 8.77 -23.12 -2.57
N ASP A 48 9.40 -24.23 -2.90
CA ASP A 48 9.08 -25.53 -2.32
C ASP A 48 9.41 -25.58 -0.82
N ARG A 49 10.58 -25.04 -0.41
CA ARG A 49 10.93 -24.91 1.02
C ARG A 49 9.96 -24.02 1.78
N ARG A 50 9.55 -22.89 1.18
CA ARG A 50 8.55 -22.00 1.77
C ARG A 50 7.22 -22.71 1.94
N ASN A 51 6.74 -23.44 0.94
CA ASN A 51 5.45 -24.12 1.01
C ASN A 51 5.45 -25.23 2.08
N GLN A 52 6.53 -26.00 2.20
CA GLN A 52 6.71 -26.94 3.31
C GLN A 52 6.70 -26.25 4.68
N TYR A 53 7.32 -25.06 4.76
CA TYR A 53 7.31 -24.27 6.00
C TYR A 53 5.91 -23.75 6.33
N GLU A 54 5.16 -23.25 5.35
CA GLU A 54 3.78 -22.82 5.58
C GLU A 54 2.86 -23.98 5.96
N ASP A 55 3.07 -25.18 5.42
CA ASP A 55 2.31 -26.38 5.79
C ASP A 55 2.47 -26.72 7.28
N LEU A 56 3.72 -26.79 7.75
CA LEU A 56 4.04 -26.99 9.17
C LEU A 56 3.46 -25.90 10.06
N ARG A 57 3.41 -24.66 9.57
CA ARG A 57 2.84 -23.54 10.32
C ARG A 57 1.34 -23.58 10.39
N ARG A 58 0.68 -23.89 9.27
CA ARG A 58 -0.77 -24.06 9.21
C ARG A 58 -1.22 -25.08 10.25
N ASP A 59 -0.57 -26.24 10.29
CA ASP A 59 -0.85 -27.30 11.25
C ASP A 59 -0.59 -26.88 12.70
N SER A 60 0.44 -26.06 12.94
CA SER A 60 0.73 -25.52 14.28
C SER A 60 -0.32 -24.51 14.71
N TYR A 61 -0.73 -23.61 13.81
CA TYR A 61 -1.74 -22.59 14.08
C TYR A 61 -3.13 -23.18 14.27
N ALA A 62 -3.49 -24.23 13.54
CA ALA A 62 -4.76 -24.93 13.71
C ALA A 62 -4.94 -25.54 15.12
N LYS A 63 -3.83 -25.78 15.83
CA LYS A 63 -3.82 -26.30 17.21
C LYS A 63 -3.81 -25.20 18.27
N MET A 64 -3.69 -23.93 17.88
CA MET A 64 -3.71 -22.79 18.79
C MET A 64 -5.14 -22.28 19.00
N PRO A 65 -5.41 -21.53 20.09
CA PRO A 65 -6.66 -20.81 20.23
C PRO A 65 -6.93 -19.90 19.02
N ALA A 66 -8.21 -19.76 18.66
CA ALA A 66 -8.66 -18.92 17.56
C ALA A 66 -8.07 -17.50 17.68
N PRO A 67 -7.48 -16.94 16.60
CA PRO A 67 -6.80 -15.65 16.66
C PRO A 67 -7.81 -14.54 16.92
N GLY A 68 -7.44 -13.61 17.80
CA GLY A 68 -8.30 -12.51 18.25
C GLY A 68 -7.55 -11.18 18.20
N TRP A 69 -8.21 -10.08 18.60
CA TRP A 69 -7.56 -8.77 18.62
C TRP A 69 -6.28 -8.68 19.46
N SER A 70 -6.14 -9.52 20.48
CA SER A 70 -4.94 -9.61 21.33
C SER A 70 -3.75 -10.27 20.63
N THR A 71 -3.95 -10.94 19.49
CA THR A 71 -2.85 -11.55 18.72
C THR A 71 -2.22 -10.59 17.71
N LEU A 72 -2.79 -9.39 17.54
CA LEU A 72 -2.24 -8.35 16.67
C LEU A 72 -1.17 -7.53 17.39
N TRP A 73 -0.27 -6.91 16.63
CA TRP A 73 0.75 -6.01 17.16
C TRP A 73 0.11 -4.83 17.89
N THR A 74 0.65 -4.49 19.08
CA THR A 74 0.22 -3.34 19.88
C THR A 74 1.43 -2.57 20.41
N GLY A 75 1.29 -1.25 20.60
CA GLY A 75 2.28 -0.43 21.31
C GLY A 75 3.49 0.03 20.50
N ASN A 76 3.44 -0.09 19.16
CA ASN A 76 4.44 0.46 18.24
C ASN A 76 3.74 1.28 17.16
N ASP A 77 4.25 2.47 16.87
CA ASP A 77 3.72 3.38 15.85
C ASP A 77 3.92 2.84 14.41
N ASN A 78 4.72 1.77 14.24
CA ASN A 78 4.86 1.01 12.99
C ASN A 78 3.91 -0.21 12.90
N ALA A 79 2.95 -0.36 13.81
CA ALA A 79 2.03 -1.49 13.80
C ALA A 79 1.02 -1.43 12.64
N LEU A 80 0.74 -0.23 12.12
CA LEU A 80 -0.18 0.01 11.02
C LEU A 80 0.53 0.83 9.96
N LEU A 81 0.56 0.31 8.74
CA LEU A 81 1.24 0.92 7.61
C LEU A 81 0.32 0.87 6.38
N THR A 82 0.31 1.93 5.59
CA THR A 82 -0.30 1.97 4.26
C THR A 82 0.80 2.04 3.22
N VAL A 83 0.74 1.14 2.24
CA VAL A 83 1.66 1.13 1.10
C VAL A 83 0.95 1.68 -0.11
N PHE A 84 1.43 2.80 -0.65
CA PHE A 84 0.99 3.30 -1.95
C PHE A 84 2.00 2.85 -3.00
N ARG A 85 1.51 2.11 -3.99
CA ARG A 85 2.29 1.74 -5.17
C ARG A 85 1.98 2.74 -6.28
N HIS A 86 3.02 3.39 -6.76
CA HIS A 86 3.07 4.07 -8.04
C HIS A 86 3.85 3.13 -9.00
N PHE A 87 3.67 3.26 -10.30
CA PHE A 87 4.09 2.34 -11.36
C PHE A 87 5.42 1.63 -11.07
N ASP A 88 6.47 2.43 -10.89
CA ASP A 88 7.85 2.04 -10.61
C ASP A 88 8.41 2.72 -9.34
N SER A 89 7.56 3.02 -8.36
CA SER A 89 7.99 3.44 -7.00
C SER A 89 6.92 3.15 -5.97
N ALA A 90 7.27 2.98 -4.70
CA ALA A 90 6.30 2.84 -3.64
C ALA A 90 6.63 3.76 -2.47
N SER A 91 5.62 4.16 -1.71
CA SER A 91 5.77 4.82 -0.43
C SER A 91 5.12 3.98 0.67
N VAL A 92 5.75 3.97 1.84
CA VAL A 92 5.24 3.30 3.04
C VAL A 92 5.00 4.37 4.08
N ASN A 93 3.75 4.54 4.48
CA ASN A 93 3.35 5.57 5.41
C ASN A 93 2.73 4.95 6.65
N LYS A 94 2.97 5.56 7.80
CA LYS A 94 2.37 5.11 9.06
C LYS A 94 0.87 5.40 9.02
N GLY A 95 0.09 4.44 9.49
CA GLY A 95 -1.34 4.57 9.61
C GLY A 95 -2.17 3.87 8.54
N LEU A 96 -3.48 4.05 8.66
CA LEU A 96 -4.49 3.54 7.73
C LEU A 96 -5.04 4.73 6.93
N ILE A 97 -4.45 4.96 5.75
CA ILE A 97 -4.73 6.10 4.87
C ILE A 97 -5.61 5.65 3.71
N GLY A 98 -6.67 6.40 3.42
CA GLY A 98 -7.61 6.07 2.35
C GLY A 98 -8.80 5.21 2.79
N ASP A 99 -9.55 4.72 1.80
CA ASP A 99 -10.60 3.72 2.01
C ASP A 99 -9.98 2.34 2.30
N VAL A 100 -10.82 1.35 2.65
CA VAL A 100 -10.39 -0.02 2.87
C VAL A 100 -9.77 -0.58 1.58
N PRO A 101 -8.48 -0.98 1.58
CA PRO A 101 -7.82 -1.47 0.38
C PRO A 101 -8.40 -2.82 -0.04
N HIS A 102 -8.21 -3.19 -1.30
CA HIS A 102 -8.60 -4.50 -1.83
C HIS A 102 -7.84 -5.65 -1.13
N SER A 103 -6.55 -5.46 -0.85
CA SER A 103 -5.70 -6.41 -0.14
C SER A 103 -5.22 -5.86 1.21
N MET A 104 -5.21 -6.70 2.24
CA MET A 104 -4.63 -6.43 3.55
C MET A 104 -3.62 -7.50 3.92
N TRP A 105 -2.48 -7.09 4.51
CA TRP A 105 -1.37 -7.98 4.85
C TRP A 105 -1.17 -8.01 6.37
N LEU A 106 -1.03 -9.22 6.93
CA LEU A 106 -0.64 -9.43 8.32
C LEU A 106 0.77 -10.00 8.37
N PHE A 107 1.74 -9.14 8.68
CA PHE A 107 3.08 -9.60 9.03
C PHE A 107 3.09 -10.09 10.47
N ASP A 108 3.45 -11.34 10.68
CA ASP A 108 3.92 -11.80 11.99
C ASP A 108 5.44 -11.66 12.08
N PHE A 109 6.00 -12.02 13.23
CA PHE A 109 7.43 -11.90 13.45
C PHE A 109 8.29 -12.68 12.43
N PRO A 110 7.98 -13.96 12.08
CA PRO A 110 8.72 -14.66 11.03
C PRO A 110 8.69 -13.99 9.66
N LEU A 111 7.54 -13.51 9.20
CA LEU A 111 7.46 -12.80 7.91
C LEU A 111 8.19 -11.45 7.96
N LEU A 112 8.08 -10.72 9.07
CA LEU A 112 8.82 -9.47 9.30
C LEU A 112 10.33 -9.71 9.22
N GLU A 113 10.83 -10.72 9.94
CA GLU A 113 12.26 -11.06 9.97
C GLU A 113 12.76 -11.45 8.57
N ARG A 114 12.00 -12.30 7.85
CA ARG A 114 12.34 -12.67 6.47
C ARG A 114 12.39 -11.47 5.53
N THR A 115 11.42 -10.57 5.65
CA THR A 115 11.38 -9.34 4.85
C THR A 115 12.59 -8.47 5.13
N TYR A 116 12.96 -8.30 6.40
CA TYR A 116 14.14 -7.52 6.80
C TYR A 116 15.44 -8.10 6.23
N TYR A 117 15.67 -9.40 6.39
CA TYR A 117 16.89 -9.99 5.85
C TYR A 117 16.93 -9.99 4.33
N GLN A 118 15.80 -10.22 3.67
CA GLN A 118 15.74 -10.24 2.21
C GLN A 118 15.92 -8.85 1.60
N LEU A 119 15.27 -7.82 2.16
CA LEU A 119 15.19 -6.50 1.54
C LEU A 119 16.16 -5.47 2.14
N ALA A 120 16.77 -5.75 3.28
CA ALA A 120 17.73 -4.84 3.92
C ALA A 120 19.11 -5.48 4.09
N VAL A 121 19.22 -6.66 4.73
CA VAL A 121 20.54 -7.23 5.07
C VAL A 121 21.22 -7.84 3.85
N ASN A 122 20.48 -8.62 3.05
CA ASN A 122 21.01 -9.35 1.90
C ASN A 122 20.77 -8.63 0.58
N PHE A 123 20.08 -7.48 0.58
CA PHE A 123 19.77 -6.76 -0.65
C PHE A 123 20.95 -5.88 -1.07
N ASP A 124 21.44 -6.11 -2.29
CA ASP A 124 22.44 -5.25 -2.91
C ASP A 124 21.81 -4.38 -4.00
N VAL A 125 21.75 -3.07 -3.75
CA VAL A 125 21.26 -2.07 -4.71
C VAL A 125 22.11 -2.04 -5.98
N TYR A 126 23.41 -2.35 -5.87
CA TYR A 126 24.35 -2.44 -6.98
C TYR A 126 24.49 -3.88 -7.52
N GLY A 127 23.70 -4.81 -6.97
CA GLY A 127 23.66 -6.20 -7.38
C GLY A 127 23.16 -6.37 -8.82
N ASN A 128 23.50 -7.52 -9.42
CA ASN A 128 23.15 -7.81 -10.81
C ASN A 128 21.62 -8.04 -11.00
N VAL A 129 21.18 -8.10 -12.27
CA VAL A 129 19.76 -8.31 -12.62
C VAL A 129 19.21 -9.63 -12.04
N SER A 130 20.03 -10.68 -11.93
CA SER A 130 19.64 -11.96 -11.32
C SER A 130 19.29 -11.77 -9.84
N HIS A 131 20.11 -11.04 -9.09
CA HIS A 131 19.87 -10.72 -7.67
C HIS A 131 18.55 -9.95 -7.48
N GLN A 132 18.34 -8.91 -8.30
CA GLN A 132 17.11 -8.11 -8.24
C GLN A 132 15.87 -8.95 -8.60
N ALA A 133 15.97 -9.81 -9.62
CA ALA A 133 14.88 -10.70 -10.03
C ALA A 133 14.54 -11.73 -8.95
N GLN A 134 15.54 -12.39 -8.34
CA GLN A 134 15.34 -13.34 -7.25
C GLN A 134 14.67 -12.68 -6.04
N THR A 135 15.14 -11.49 -5.67
CA THR A 135 14.53 -10.71 -4.59
C THR A 135 13.07 -10.40 -4.91
N ARG A 136 12.76 -9.94 -6.13
CA ARG A 136 11.39 -9.61 -6.50
C ARG A 136 10.47 -10.82 -6.53
N LEU A 137 10.96 -11.97 -6.99
CA LEU A 137 10.23 -13.24 -7.02
C LEU A 137 9.97 -13.80 -5.64
N TYR A 138 10.90 -13.67 -4.70
CA TYR A 138 10.69 -14.15 -3.35
C TYR A 138 9.81 -13.18 -2.53
N PHE A 139 9.85 -11.87 -2.83
CA PHE A 139 8.92 -10.93 -2.20
C PHE A 139 7.44 -11.25 -2.55
N ASP A 140 7.18 -11.83 -3.73
CA ASP A 140 5.86 -12.37 -4.08
C ASP A 140 5.41 -13.47 -3.10
N LEU A 141 6.33 -14.35 -2.67
CA LEU A 141 6.05 -15.37 -1.66
C LEU A 141 5.79 -14.77 -0.27
N ILE A 142 6.55 -13.73 0.11
CA ILE A 142 6.34 -13.00 1.37
C ILE A 142 4.96 -12.35 1.39
N ARG A 143 4.60 -11.64 0.33
CA ARG A 143 3.29 -11.04 0.17
C ARG A 143 2.21 -12.10 0.35
N ASN A 144 2.27 -13.19 -0.42
CA ASN A 144 1.28 -14.25 -0.35
C ASN A 144 1.15 -14.80 1.09
N GLY A 145 2.27 -14.98 1.79
CA GLY A 145 2.26 -15.36 3.21
C GLY A 145 1.54 -14.35 4.10
N ALA A 146 1.74 -13.05 3.88
CA ALA A 146 1.10 -12.00 4.66
C ALA A 146 -0.41 -11.89 4.38
N GLU A 147 -0.84 -12.10 3.13
CA GLU A 147 -2.26 -12.18 2.74
C GLU A 147 -2.95 -13.40 3.38
N ILE A 148 -2.33 -14.59 3.31
CA ILE A 148 -2.85 -15.80 3.96
C ILE A 148 -2.93 -15.62 5.48
N ASN A 149 -1.90 -15.02 6.09
CA ASN A 149 -1.93 -14.70 7.51
C ASN A 149 -3.11 -13.79 7.89
N PHE A 150 -3.44 -12.82 7.04
CA PHE A 150 -4.58 -11.94 7.26
C PHE A 150 -5.90 -12.72 7.19
N LEU A 151 -6.04 -13.65 6.22
CA LEU A 151 -7.25 -14.47 6.07
C LEU A 151 -7.59 -15.30 7.32
N ARG A 152 -6.60 -15.66 8.15
CA ARG A 152 -6.83 -16.36 9.43
C ARG A 152 -7.67 -15.55 10.42
N LEU A 153 -7.75 -14.23 10.26
CA LEU A 153 -8.60 -13.33 11.05
C LEU A 153 -10.04 -13.30 10.53
N MET A 154 -10.28 -13.76 9.29
CA MET A 154 -11.57 -13.73 8.61
C MET A 154 -12.41 -14.99 8.92
N PRO A 155 -13.74 -14.94 8.71
CA PRO A 155 -14.61 -16.12 8.80
C PRO A 155 -14.10 -17.25 7.90
N ALA A 156 -14.03 -18.46 8.44
CA ALA A 156 -13.36 -19.60 7.82
C ALA A 156 -13.99 -19.95 6.45
N ASP A 157 -15.32 -19.97 6.41
CA ASP A 157 -16.16 -20.23 5.24
C ASP A 157 -16.04 -19.19 4.10
N GLN A 158 -15.39 -18.05 4.35
CA GLN A 158 -15.21 -16.99 3.35
C GLN A 158 -13.79 -16.89 2.80
N ARG A 159 -12.81 -17.55 3.42
CA ARG A 159 -11.38 -17.35 3.10
C ARG A 159 -11.06 -17.71 1.65
N ASP A 160 -11.61 -18.80 1.14
CA ASP A 160 -11.42 -19.22 -0.26
C ASP A 160 -11.99 -18.21 -1.26
N GLY A 161 -13.18 -17.68 -0.98
CA GLY A 161 -13.80 -16.64 -1.82
C GLY A 161 -12.97 -15.36 -1.83
N MET A 162 -12.52 -14.92 -0.64
CA MET A 162 -11.67 -13.73 -0.50
C MET A 162 -10.32 -13.92 -1.20
N LEU A 163 -9.68 -15.08 -1.06
CA LEU A 163 -8.41 -15.37 -1.72
C LEU A 163 -8.58 -15.47 -3.24
N GLY A 164 -9.67 -16.11 -3.71
CA GLY A 164 -10.00 -16.19 -5.12
C GLY A 164 -10.25 -14.83 -5.79
N ASP A 165 -10.72 -13.84 -5.02
CA ASP A 165 -10.90 -12.46 -5.48
C ASP A 165 -9.57 -11.68 -5.59
N LEU A 166 -8.58 -11.98 -4.75
CA LEU A 166 -7.22 -11.41 -4.86
C LEU A 166 -6.43 -11.96 -6.07
N TYR A 167 -6.80 -13.14 -6.54
CA TYR A 167 -6.09 -13.90 -7.56
C TYR A 167 -7.03 -14.37 -8.68
N GLN A 168 -7.63 -13.43 -9.42
CA GLN A 168 -8.54 -13.75 -10.53
C GLN A 168 -7.77 -14.24 -11.77
N ASP A 169 -8.48 -14.92 -12.68
CA ASP A 169 -7.98 -15.43 -13.97
C ASP A 169 -6.67 -16.23 -13.85
N GLY A 170 -5.62 -15.80 -14.56
CA GLY A 170 -4.28 -16.40 -14.51
C GLY A 170 -3.66 -16.40 -13.10
N GLY A 171 -4.14 -15.54 -12.20
CA GLY A 171 -3.78 -15.56 -10.79
C GLY A 171 -4.12 -16.89 -10.11
N LYS A 172 -5.27 -17.50 -10.45
CA LYS A 172 -5.68 -18.82 -9.93
C LYS A 172 -4.71 -19.93 -10.34
N PHE A 173 -4.23 -19.87 -11.58
CA PHE A 173 -3.24 -20.82 -12.07
C PHE A 173 -1.91 -20.69 -11.34
N LYS A 174 -1.43 -19.46 -11.14
CA LYS A 174 -0.22 -19.21 -10.34
C LYS A 174 -0.40 -19.66 -8.88
N MET A 175 -1.55 -19.38 -8.27
CA MET A 175 -1.86 -19.89 -6.95
C MET A 175 -1.76 -21.40 -6.86
N TRP A 176 -2.43 -22.10 -7.78
CA TRP A 176 -2.44 -23.56 -7.84
C TRP A 176 -1.04 -24.16 -8.03
N LEU A 177 -0.18 -23.51 -8.82
CA LEU A 177 1.17 -23.98 -9.07
C LEU A 177 2.17 -23.67 -7.96
N ASP A 178 2.05 -22.49 -7.33
CA ASP A 178 3.16 -21.93 -6.58
C ASP A 178 2.93 -21.78 -5.08
N TYR A 179 1.67 -21.82 -4.62
CA TYR A 179 1.35 -21.51 -3.23
C TYR A 179 0.71 -22.69 -2.52
N GLN A 180 1.00 -22.81 -1.22
CA GLN A 180 0.37 -23.80 -0.35
C GLN A 180 -1.11 -23.49 -0.11
N SER A 181 -1.91 -24.53 0.09
CA SER A 181 -3.33 -24.38 0.47
C SER A 181 -3.49 -23.67 1.81
N ILE A 182 -4.53 -22.86 1.91
CA ILE A 182 -4.89 -22.14 3.13
C ILE A 182 -5.61 -23.05 4.12
N ASP A 183 -5.82 -22.52 5.31
CA ASP A 183 -6.73 -23.09 6.31
C ASP A 183 -8.07 -22.34 6.24
N ASP A 184 -9.11 -23.05 5.83
CA ASP A 184 -10.49 -22.62 5.64
C ASP A 184 -11.45 -23.24 6.66
N ASP A 185 -10.94 -24.01 7.63
CA ASP A 185 -11.73 -24.74 8.61
C ASP A 185 -11.65 -24.15 10.02
N THR A 186 -10.49 -23.60 10.41
CA THR A 186 -10.30 -23.19 11.80
C THR A 186 -11.06 -21.90 12.13
N PRO A 187 -11.67 -21.80 13.32
CA PRO A 187 -12.45 -20.63 13.68
C PRO A 187 -11.58 -19.39 13.90
N THR A 188 -12.11 -18.21 13.56
CA THR A 188 -11.56 -16.91 13.99
C THR A 188 -12.15 -16.51 15.34
N GLY A 189 -11.34 -15.87 16.19
CA GLY A 189 -11.77 -15.29 17.47
C GLY A 189 -12.34 -13.87 17.30
N ILE A 190 -12.32 -13.32 16.09
CA ILE A 190 -12.84 -11.98 15.79
C ILE A 190 -14.26 -12.10 15.23
N LYS A 191 -15.22 -11.47 15.91
CA LYS A 191 -16.60 -11.36 15.42
C LYS A 191 -16.69 -10.26 14.36
N LEU A 192 -16.95 -10.66 13.12
CA LEU A 192 -17.06 -9.77 11.96
C LEU A 192 -18.44 -9.89 11.29
N ASP A 193 -18.87 -8.85 10.61
CA ASP A 193 -20.03 -8.90 9.71
C ASP A 193 -19.72 -9.84 8.53
N ALA A 194 -20.48 -10.92 8.42
CA ALA A 194 -20.33 -11.91 7.36
C ALA A 194 -20.58 -11.35 5.96
N LYS A 195 -21.24 -10.20 5.80
CA LYS A 195 -21.45 -9.60 4.47
C LYS A 195 -20.24 -8.83 3.96
N ALA A 196 -19.41 -8.33 4.86
CA ALA A 196 -18.27 -7.48 4.53
C ALA A 196 -17.15 -7.60 5.60
N PRO A 197 -16.59 -8.80 5.82
CA PRO A 197 -15.74 -9.06 6.98
C PRO A 197 -14.46 -8.23 6.98
N GLN A 198 -13.83 -8.05 5.81
CA GLN A 198 -12.62 -7.20 5.69
C GLN A 198 -12.91 -5.74 5.99
N ARG A 199 -14.04 -5.21 5.49
CA ARG A 199 -14.45 -3.82 5.74
C ARG A 199 -14.76 -3.60 7.22
N ASP A 200 -15.53 -4.50 7.82
CA ASP A 200 -15.84 -4.45 9.25
C ASP A 200 -14.58 -4.60 10.12
N PHE A 201 -13.65 -5.49 9.74
CA PHE A 201 -12.35 -5.62 10.40
C PHE A 201 -11.57 -4.30 10.34
N ALA A 202 -11.48 -3.66 9.17
CA ALA A 202 -10.75 -2.41 9.02
C ALA A 202 -11.34 -1.29 9.89
N PHE A 203 -12.67 -1.15 9.94
CA PHE A 203 -13.32 -0.15 10.81
C PHE A 203 -13.12 -0.42 12.30
N LYS A 204 -13.25 -1.69 12.74
CA LYS A 204 -12.96 -2.08 14.13
C LYS A 204 -11.47 -1.90 14.48
N LEU A 205 -10.57 -2.12 13.53
CA LEU A 205 -9.14 -1.88 13.71
C LEU A 205 -8.86 -0.39 13.91
N ILE A 206 -9.48 0.49 13.13
CA ILE A 206 -9.36 1.95 13.29
C ILE A 206 -9.85 2.37 14.68
N GLU A 207 -11.03 1.91 15.09
CA GLU A 207 -11.60 2.20 16.41
C GLU A 207 -10.68 1.75 17.54
N ARG A 208 -10.11 0.54 17.42
CA ARG A 208 -9.21 -0.04 18.42
C ARG A 208 -7.83 0.62 18.45
N ALA A 209 -7.28 0.98 17.29
CA ALA A 209 -5.98 1.62 17.19
C ALA A 209 -6.00 3.04 17.79
N GLY A 210 -7.17 3.68 17.85
CA GLY A 210 -7.36 4.97 18.49
C GLY A 210 -6.45 6.03 17.89
N SER A 211 -5.61 6.65 18.71
CA SER A 211 -4.66 7.69 18.28
C SER A 211 -3.36 7.15 17.67
N LEU A 212 -3.12 5.83 17.67
CA LEU A 212 -1.89 5.23 17.15
C LEU A 212 -1.90 5.20 15.63
N ASN A 213 -1.51 6.30 14.99
CA ASN A 213 -1.37 6.48 13.53
C ASN A 213 -2.61 6.13 12.68
N ALA A 214 -3.72 5.68 13.25
CA ALA A 214 -4.99 5.43 12.56
C ALA A 214 -5.94 6.64 12.68
N ALA A 215 -5.38 7.85 12.59
CA ALA A 215 -6.13 9.09 12.75
C ALA A 215 -7.36 9.13 11.82
N PRO A 216 -8.45 9.82 12.21
CA PRO A 216 -9.61 9.96 11.37
C PRO A 216 -9.21 10.44 9.98
N ASP A 217 -9.71 9.76 8.95
CA ASP A 217 -9.52 10.15 7.56
C ASP A 217 -10.88 10.60 7.00
N PRO A 218 -11.33 11.81 7.35
CA PRO A 218 -12.66 12.28 6.99
C PRO A 218 -12.76 12.64 5.50
N ILE A 219 -11.64 12.71 4.77
CA ILE A 219 -11.64 12.95 3.33
C ILE A 219 -11.97 11.65 2.60
N ASN A 220 -11.34 10.54 2.98
CA ASN A 220 -11.49 9.25 2.28
C ASN A 220 -12.52 8.31 2.92
N ARG A 221 -12.89 8.50 4.19
CA ARG A 221 -13.85 7.65 4.91
C ARG A 221 -15.01 8.45 5.49
N CYS A 222 -15.46 9.47 4.76
CA CYS A 222 -16.57 10.29 5.23
C CYS A 222 -17.87 9.49 5.33
N ALA A 223 -18.44 9.44 6.54
CA ALA A 223 -19.74 8.82 6.80
C ALA A 223 -20.79 9.81 7.35
N GLY A 224 -20.42 11.07 7.60
CA GLY A 224 -21.26 12.08 8.21
C GLY A 224 -21.39 13.36 7.37
N ALA A 225 -21.99 14.39 7.96
CA ALA A 225 -22.17 15.69 7.31
C ALA A 225 -20.87 16.50 7.18
N TYR A 226 -19.85 16.16 7.96
CA TYR A 226 -18.57 16.89 8.04
C TYR A 226 -17.41 15.97 7.63
N CYS A 227 -16.88 16.21 6.44
CA CYS A 227 -15.83 15.43 5.78
C CYS A 227 -14.49 16.19 5.77
N SER A 228 -14.12 16.79 6.90
CA SER A 228 -12.87 17.54 7.05
C SER A 228 -12.18 17.21 8.37
N ARG A 229 -10.85 17.36 8.40
CA ARG A 229 -10.08 17.19 9.64
C ARG A 229 -10.50 18.24 10.68
N ALA A 230 -10.43 17.85 11.95
CA ALA A 230 -10.67 18.76 13.06
C ALA A 230 -9.59 19.86 13.11
N SER A 231 -9.93 21.01 13.70
CA SER A 231 -9.02 22.14 13.94
C SER A 231 -8.48 22.86 12.68
N LEU A 232 -9.06 22.61 11.50
CA LEU A 232 -8.83 23.44 10.32
C LEU A 232 -9.64 24.73 10.40
N ASP A 233 -9.10 25.82 9.84
CA ASP A 233 -9.92 26.99 9.58
C ASP A 233 -11.02 26.68 8.55
N SER A 234 -12.08 27.48 8.57
CA SER A 234 -13.28 27.24 7.75
C SER A 234 -12.99 27.18 6.26
N THR A 235 -11.98 27.92 5.78
CA THR A 235 -11.63 27.96 4.35
C THR A 235 -11.14 26.60 3.88
N PHE A 236 -10.22 25.98 4.62
CA PHE A 236 -9.71 24.67 4.25
C PHE A 236 -10.61 23.51 4.69
N ALA A 237 -11.39 23.67 5.76
CA ALA A 237 -12.42 22.68 6.11
C ALA A 237 -13.43 22.52 4.96
N LEU A 238 -13.86 23.63 4.34
CA LEU A 238 -14.72 23.62 3.15
C LEU A 238 -14.01 23.01 1.93
N ALA A 239 -12.70 23.22 1.78
CA ALA A 239 -11.92 22.59 0.72
C ALA A 239 -11.89 21.06 0.88
N GLU A 240 -11.60 20.54 2.08
CA GLU A 240 -11.63 19.10 2.35
C GLU A 240 -13.03 18.49 2.19
N GLN A 241 -14.05 19.20 2.66
CA GLN A 241 -15.45 18.82 2.47
C GLN A 241 -15.82 18.69 0.98
N ALA A 242 -15.28 19.55 0.12
CA ALA A 242 -15.49 19.45 -1.31
C ALA A 242 -14.68 18.29 -1.91
N LEU A 243 -13.40 18.14 -1.53
CA LEU A 243 -12.49 17.09 -2.03
C LEU A 243 -12.98 15.68 -1.71
N SER A 244 -13.63 15.46 -0.56
CA SER A 244 -14.20 14.16 -0.19
C SER A 244 -15.25 13.64 -1.20
N ARG A 245 -15.81 14.50 -2.05
CA ARG A 245 -16.75 14.10 -3.11
C ARG A 245 -16.06 13.41 -4.31
N LEU A 246 -14.72 13.39 -4.34
CA LEU A 246 -13.89 12.72 -5.35
C LEU A 246 -13.38 11.35 -4.88
N THR A 247 -13.45 11.05 -3.59
CA THR A 247 -12.93 9.82 -2.99
C THR A 247 -14.04 8.76 -2.92
N SER A 248 -13.66 7.51 -2.62
CA SER A 248 -14.60 6.39 -2.37
C SER A 248 -15.59 6.10 -3.50
N ARG A 249 -15.20 6.45 -4.73
CA ARG A 249 -15.94 6.20 -5.97
C ARG A 249 -15.03 5.53 -6.98
N PRO A 250 -15.46 4.43 -7.61
CA PRO A 250 -14.70 3.81 -8.67
C PRO A 250 -14.77 4.65 -9.96
N ALA A 251 -13.79 4.49 -10.84
CA ALA A 251 -13.71 5.17 -12.13
C ALA A 251 -14.92 4.89 -13.04
N ALA A 252 -15.57 3.74 -12.87
CA ALA A 252 -16.86 3.44 -13.48
C ALA A 252 -17.92 4.53 -13.18
N GLY A 253 -17.91 5.10 -11.97
CA GLY A 253 -18.78 6.19 -11.53
C GLY A 253 -18.15 7.59 -11.53
N LEU A 254 -16.82 7.70 -11.66
CA LEU A 254 -16.07 8.96 -11.71
C LEU A 254 -15.01 8.90 -12.82
N LYS A 255 -15.44 9.16 -14.05
CA LYS A 255 -14.65 8.90 -15.27
C LYS A 255 -13.36 9.69 -15.41
N VAL A 256 -13.25 10.85 -14.76
CA VAL A 256 -12.02 11.65 -14.76
C VAL A 256 -10.81 10.91 -14.19
N ILE A 257 -11.02 9.88 -13.35
CA ILE A 257 -9.94 9.06 -12.79
C ILE A 257 -9.10 8.43 -13.91
N ASP A 258 -9.72 8.05 -15.03
CA ASP A 258 -9.02 7.45 -16.17
C ASP A 258 -7.94 8.37 -16.77
N GLN A 259 -8.15 9.69 -16.67
CA GLN A 259 -7.28 10.74 -17.21
C GLN A 259 -6.22 11.24 -16.21
N LEU A 260 -6.32 10.84 -14.95
CA LEU A 260 -5.41 11.31 -13.92
C LEU A 260 -4.08 10.54 -13.92
N PRO A 261 -2.96 11.27 -13.73
CA PRO A 261 -1.69 10.67 -13.32
C PRO A 261 -1.81 9.88 -12.01
N GLU A 262 -0.82 9.06 -11.71
CA GLU A 262 -0.82 8.23 -10.50
C GLU A 262 -0.69 9.04 -9.20
N ALA A 263 0.12 10.10 -9.20
CA ALA A 263 0.33 10.99 -8.05
C ALA A 263 0.27 12.47 -8.47
N SER A 264 -0.91 13.09 -8.33
CA SER A 264 -1.12 14.52 -8.58
C SER A 264 -1.10 15.31 -7.28
N MET A 265 -0.44 16.47 -7.27
CA MET A 265 -0.38 17.37 -6.11
C MET A 265 -1.41 18.48 -6.24
N LEU A 266 -2.19 18.73 -5.20
CA LEU A 266 -3.12 19.85 -5.11
C LEU A 266 -2.52 20.90 -4.18
N ARG A 267 -2.18 22.07 -4.73
CA ARG A 267 -1.81 23.25 -3.95
C ARG A 267 -3.05 24.10 -3.77
N ILE A 268 -3.60 24.12 -2.56
CA ILE A 268 -4.79 24.89 -2.21
C ILE A 268 -4.38 26.14 -1.44
N GLN A 269 -4.70 27.33 -1.93
CA GLN A 269 -4.29 28.59 -1.31
C GLN A 269 -5.49 29.45 -0.87
N GLY A 270 -5.51 29.84 0.40
CA GLY A 270 -6.47 30.77 0.97
C GLY A 270 -6.21 32.22 0.55
N SER A 271 -7.20 33.08 0.72
CA SER A 271 -7.08 34.52 0.44
C SER A 271 -6.12 35.25 1.38
N ASP A 272 -5.84 34.67 2.55
CA ASP A 272 -4.86 35.15 3.54
C ASP A 272 -3.41 34.76 3.19
N GLY A 273 -3.21 34.10 2.05
CA GLY A 273 -1.90 33.65 1.59
C GLY A 273 -1.46 32.28 2.13
N LYS A 274 -2.15 31.74 3.14
CA LYS A 274 -1.87 30.39 3.64
C LYS A 274 -2.16 29.35 2.57
N ARG A 275 -1.41 28.25 2.60
CA ARG A 275 -1.58 27.15 1.65
C ARG A 275 -1.57 25.81 2.36
N MET A 276 -2.29 24.85 1.79
CA MET A 276 -2.19 23.44 2.12
C MET A 276 -1.92 22.63 0.87
N MET A 277 -1.09 21.60 1.02
CA MET A 277 -0.80 20.64 -0.03
C MET A 277 -1.59 19.37 0.23
N TYR A 278 -2.07 18.76 -0.86
CA TYR A 278 -2.69 17.44 -0.83
C TYR A 278 -2.11 16.58 -1.93
N SER A 279 -1.96 15.30 -1.65
CA SER A 279 -1.64 14.28 -2.65
C SER A 279 -2.93 13.59 -3.08
N MET A 280 -3.29 13.74 -4.34
CA MET A 280 -4.36 13.00 -4.98
C MET A 280 -3.76 11.81 -5.71
N LEU A 281 -3.96 10.63 -5.13
CA LEU A 281 -3.35 9.38 -5.54
C LEU A 281 -4.40 8.51 -6.23
N ARG A 282 -4.07 8.03 -7.43
CA ARG A 282 -4.91 7.09 -8.17
C ARG A 282 -4.56 5.67 -7.74
N ASN A 283 -5.52 5.00 -7.09
CA ASN A 283 -5.39 3.61 -6.71
C ASN A 283 -5.80 2.74 -7.90
N ARG A 284 -4.83 2.08 -8.53
CA ARG A 284 -5.07 1.23 -9.71
C ARG A 284 -5.49 -0.17 -9.32
N ALA A 285 -6.66 -0.60 -9.78
CA ALA A 285 -7.18 -1.94 -9.50
C ALA A 285 -6.62 -2.98 -10.48
N HIS A 286 -6.31 -4.16 -9.95
CA HIS A 286 -5.81 -5.27 -10.76
C HIS A 286 -6.52 -6.57 -10.37
N SER A 287 -6.77 -7.44 -11.36
CA SER A 287 -7.37 -8.76 -11.17
C SER A 287 -6.45 -9.69 -10.37
N ASN A 288 -5.13 -9.47 -10.45
CA ASN A 288 -4.13 -10.01 -9.55
C ASN A 288 -2.79 -9.27 -9.73
N VAL A 289 -1.94 -9.32 -8.71
CA VAL A 289 -0.61 -8.69 -8.71
C VAL A 289 0.54 -9.70 -8.69
N ALA A 290 0.29 -10.96 -9.07
CA ALA A 290 1.21 -12.08 -8.84
C ALA A 290 2.31 -12.28 -9.90
N PHE A 291 2.21 -11.62 -11.05
CA PHE A 291 3.22 -11.72 -12.11
C PHE A 291 4.11 -10.48 -12.18
N LEU A 292 5.39 -10.70 -12.47
CA LEU A 292 6.40 -9.64 -12.68
C LEU A 292 6.14 -8.80 -13.94
N LEU A 293 5.60 -9.42 -14.98
CA LEU A 293 5.41 -8.82 -16.30
C LEU A 293 3.94 -8.82 -16.70
N GLY A 294 3.59 -8.05 -17.73
CA GLY A 294 2.23 -8.05 -18.29
C GLY A 294 1.17 -7.54 -17.32
N GLU A 295 1.48 -6.49 -16.55
CA GLU A 295 0.54 -5.85 -15.64
C GLU A 295 -0.70 -5.31 -16.36
N SER A 296 -0.54 -4.80 -17.59
CA SER A 296 -1.62 -4.28 -18.43
C SER A 296 -2.75 -5.28 -18.68
N TYR A 297 -2.45 -6.58 -18.79
CA TYR A 297 -3.47 -7.63 -19.00
C TYR A 297 -4.33 -7.89 -17.77
N ARG A 298 -3.90 -7.41 -16.61
CA ARG A 298 -4.56 -7.61 -15.32
C ARG A 298 -5.15 -6.34 -14.77
N TYR A 299 -4.91 -5.21 -15.42
CA TYR A 299 -5.40 -3.91 -15.00
C TYR A 299 -6.92 -3.80 -15.23
N ILE A 300 -7.67 -3.34 -14.22
CA ILE A 300 -9.13 -3.17 -14.26
C ILE A 300 -9.47 -1.68 -14.08
N PRO A 301 -9.39 -0.87 -15.14
CA PRO A 301 -9.52 0.59 -15.02
C PRO A 301 -10.80 1.04 -14.34
N GLY A 302 -11.92 0.36 -14.62
CA GLY A 302 -13.23 0.72 -14.07
C GLY A 302 -13.34 0.64 -12.55
N LEU A 303 -12.41 -0.05 -11.88
CA LEU A 303 -12.36 -0.18 -10.42
C LEU A 303 -11.33 0.75 -9.76
N ASP A 304 -10.62 1.58 -10.52
CA ASP A 304 -9.69 2.55 -9.95
C ASP A 304 -10.43 3.53 -9.04
N THR A 305 -9.77 3.95 -7.96
CA THR A 305 -10.32 4.94 -7.01
C THR A 305 -9.30 6.05 -6.75
N LEU A 306 -9.73 7.10 -6.04
CA LEU A 306 -8.84 8.16 -5.57
C LEU A 306 -8.72 8.13 -4.05
N THR A 307 -7.49 8.30 -3.59
CA THR A 307 -7.16 8.67 -2.20
C THR A 307 -6.63 10.09 -2.19
N ILE A 308 -7.14 10.93 -1.30
CA ILE A 308 -6.64 12.28 -1.06
C ILE A 308 -6.00 12.34 0.31
N TYR A 309 -4.69 12.60 0.35
CA TYR A 309 -3.91 12.70 1.57
C TYR A 309 -3.48 14.16 1.81
N PRO A 310 -3.66 14.72 3.03
CA PRO A 310 -3.11 16.03 3.35
C PRO A 310 -1.60 15.95 3.56
N GLY A 311 -0.85 16.58 2.66
CA GLY A 311 0.61 16.52 2.60
C GLY A 311 1.12 16.06 1.22
N VAL A 312 2.44 15.92 1.12
CA VAL A 312 3.12 15.46 -0.09
C VAL A 312 3.55 14.01 0.10
N LEU A 313 2.79 13.08 -0.48
CA LEU A 313 2.92 11.62 -0.38
C LEU A 313 3.35 11.06 -1.74
N SER A 314 4.49 11.56 -2.25
CA SER A 314 5.19 11.01 -3.40
C SER A 314 6.55 11.67 -3.53
N SER A 315 7.57 10.87 -3.85
CA SER A 315 8.89 11.40 -4.26
C SER A 315 8.90 11.87 -5.73
N TYR A 316 7.88 11.48 -6.50
CA TYR A 316 7.73 11.75 -7.93
C TYR A 316 6.36 12.39 -8.21
N PRO A 317 6.19 13.70 -7.99
CA PRO A 317 4.97 14.40 -8.38
C PRO A 317 4.77 14.29 -9.90
N ASN A 318 3.67 13.67 -10.34
CA ASN A 318 3.37 13.56 -11.76
C ASN A 318 2.74 14.83 -12.32
N PHE A 319 1.93 15.54 -11.54
CA PHE A 319 1.32 16.78 -11.99
C PHE A 319 0.91 17.66 -10.80
N ILE A 320 0.81 18.98 -10.99
CA ILE A 320 0.36 19.92 -9.96
C ILE A 320 -0.88 20.66 -10.45
N PHE A 321 -1.90 20.72 -9.60
CA PHE A 321 -3.01 21.66 -9.70
C PHE A 321 -2.85 22.75 -8.63
N ASN A 322 -2.86 24.01 -9.05
CA ASN A 322 -2.87 25.17 -8.15
C ASN A 322 -4.27 25.78 -8.12
N ILE A 323 -4.93 25.70 -6.95
CA ILE A 323 -6.36 25.98 -6.81
C ILE A 323 -6.56 27.00 -5.68
N PRO A 324 -7.13 28.18 -5.94
CA PRO A 324 -7.60 29.06 -4.86
C PRO A 324 -8.65 28.32 -4.02
N ALA A 325 -8.59 28.40 -2.69
CA ALA A 325 -9.46 27.64 -1.80
C ALA A 325 -10.97 27.84 -2.10
N ALA A 326 -11.36 29.08 -2.44
CA ALA A 326 -12.73 29.41 -2.84
C ALA A 326 -13.18 28.73 -4.15
N GLN A 327 -12.24 28.25 -4.98
CA GLN A 327 -12.53 27.56 -6.24
C GLN A 327 -12.51 26.03 -6.12
N VAL A 328 -12.16 25.47 -4.96
CA VAL A 328 -12.12 24.02 -4.76
C VAL A 328 -13.47 23.36 -5.06
N PRO A 329 -14.64 23.92 -4.67
CA PRO A 329 -15.93 23.36 -5.08
C PRO A 329 -16.10 23.31 -6.61
N ALA A 330 -15.70 24.36 -7.33
CA ALA A 330 -15.78 24.40 -8.79
C ALA A 330 -14.80 23.43 -9.47
N PHE A 331 -13.61 23.25 -8.92
CA PHE A 331 -12.65 22.24 -9.36
C PHE A 331 -13.25 20.83 -9.22
N VAL A 332 -13.79 20.50 -8.04
CA VAL A 332 -14.43 19.21 -7.78
C VAL A 332 -15.63 18.99 -8.71
N ASP A 333 -16.48 19.99 -8.91
CA ASP A 333 -17.64 19.87 -9.81
C ASP A 333 -17.20 19.68 -11.27
N ALA A 334 -16.07 20.25 -11.68
CA ALA A 334 -15.50 20.03 -13.01
C ALA A 334 -14.94 18.61 -13.13
N MET A 335 -14.19 18.14 -12.14
CA MET A 335 -13.69 16.75 -12.06
C MET A 335 -14.84 15.74 -12.13
N GLN A 336 -15.95 15.96 -11.40
CA GLN A 336 -17.11 15.07 -11.42
C GLN A 336 -17.85 15.03 -12.77
N ARG A 337 -17.77 16.11 -13.55
CA ARG A 337 -18.42 16.22 -14.86
C ARG A 337 -17.53 15.78 -16.03
N SER A 338 -16.21 15.75 -15.83
CA SER A 338 -15.25 15.33 -16.84
C SER A 338 -15.36 13.82 -17.11
N LYS A 339 -15.46 13.47 -18.40
CA LYS A 339 -15.69 12.10 -18.88
C LYS A 339 -14.68 11.65 -19.93
N ASP A 340 -13.87 12.57 -20.44
CA ASP A 340 -12.98 12.37 -21.57
C ASP A 340 -11.78 13.33 -21.50
N GLN A 341 -10.81 13.14 -22.40
CA GLN A 341 -9.61 13.96 -22.46
C GLN A 341 -9.93 15.44 -22.72
N ALA A 342 -10.93 15.74 -23.56
CA ALA A 342 -11.25 17.12 -23.92
C ALA A 342 -11.83 17.92 -22.74
N SER A 343 -12.72 17.31 -21.95
CA SER A 343 -13.26 17.92 -20.74
C SER A 343 -12.24 17.98 -19.61
N PHE A 344 -11.31 17.01 -19.53
CA PHE A 344 -10.18 17.07 -18.60
C PHE A 344 -9.17 18.17 -18.95
N GLU A 345 -8.89 18.39 -20.24
CA GLU A 345 -8.01 19.47 -20.70
C GLU A 345 -8.48 20.85 -20.20
N GLN A 346 -9.80 21.08 -20.14
CA GLN A 346 -10.36 22.32 -19.60
C GLN A 346 -10.03 22.53 -18.11
N ILE A 347 -9.95 21.43 -17.34
CA ILE A 347 -9.53 21.46 -15.93
C ILE A 347 -8.04 21.80 -15.84
N VAL A 348 -7.23 21.16 -16.68
CA VAL A 348 -5.79 21.40 -16.76
C VAL A 348 -5.48 22.83 -17.17
N GLN A 349 -6.19 23.39 -18.15
CA GLN A 349 -6.00 24.79 -18.58
C GLN A 349 -6.29 25.80 -17.46
N ARG A 350 -7.27 25.50 -16.61
CA ARG A 350 -7.72 26.42 -15.57
C ARG A 350 -6.89 26.35 -14.29
N TRP A 351 -6.47 25.15 -13.88
CA TRP A 351 -5.80 24.95 -12.59
C TRP A 351 -4.47 24.21 -12.69
N GLY A 352 -4.15 23.60 -13.83
CA GLY A 352 -2.95 22.80 -14.01
C GLY A 352 -1.68 23.62 -14.19
N ILE A 353 -0.59 23.13 -13.63
CA ILE A 353 0.75 23.71 -13.79
C ILE A 353 1.51 22.88 -14.81
N ARG A 354 1.51 23.30 -16.07
CA ARG A 354 2.29 22.64 -17.14
C ARG A 354 3.77 22.95 -16.98
N ARG A 355 4.66 22.12 -17.55
CA ARG A 355 6.11 22.40 -17.59
C ARG A 355 6.45 23.75 -18.24
N THR A 356 5.59 24.23 -19.12
CA THR A 356 5.70 25.53 -19.81
C THR A 356 5.15 26.70 -19.00
N HIS A 357 4.59 26.47 -17.81
CA HIS A 357 4.06 27.52 -16.95
C HIS A 357 5.20 28.47 -16.51
N PRO A 358 5.08 29.80 -16.63
CA PRO A 358 6.17 30.73 -16.35
C PRO A 358 6.67 30.67 -14.89
N LEU A 359 5.79 30.26 -13.96
CA LEU A 359 6.10 30.06 -12.54
C LEU A 359 6.23 28.57 -12.14
N PHE A 360 6.49 27.67 -13.09
CA PHE A 360 6.57 26.23 -12.84
C PHE A 360 7.46 25.90 -11.63
N TRP A 361 8.72 26.38 -11.64
CA TRP A 361 9.67 26.12 -10.56
C TRP A 361 9.23 26.69 -9.21
N THR A 362 8.52 27.82 -9.21
CA THR A 362 7.97 28.39 -7.98
C THR A 362 7.00 27.42 -7.32
N TYR A 363 6.10 26.81 -8.10
CA TYR A 363 5.12 25.83 -7.60
C TYR A 363 5.73 24.49 -7.27
N PHE A 364 6.61 23.97 -8.14
CA PHE A 364 7.26 22.68 -7.92
C PHE A 364 8.14 22.70 -6.66
N HIS A 365 8.95 23.74 -6.47
CA HIS A 365 9.75 23.90 -5.24
C HIS A 365 8.91 24.25 -4.01
N ASP A 366 7.66 24.71 -4.18
CA ASP A 366 6.75 24.94 -3.06
C ASP A 366 6.37 23.64 -2.34
N LEU A 367 6.33 22.52 -3.07
CA LEU A 367 6.12 21.19 -2.48
C LEU A 367 7.24 20.85 -1.50
N ASN A 368 8.50 21.07 -1.90
CA ASN A 368 9.65 20.84 -1.04
C ASN A 368 9.69 21.81 0.15
N ARG A 369 9.39 23.11 -0.07
CA ARG A 369 9.26 24.07 1.04
C ARG A 369 8.18 23.64 2.03
N TYR A 370 7.04 23.17 1.54
CA TYR A 370 5.96 22.67 2.39
C TYR A 370 6.43 21.48 3.23
N LEU A 371 7.13 20.49 2.63
CA LEU A 371 7.73 19.38 3.38
C LEU A 371 8.73 19.86 4.43
N GLN A 372 9.58 20.86 4.12
CA GLN A 372 10.50 21.43 5.10
C GLN A 372 9.76 22.13 6.26
N GLU A 373 8.62 22.77 5.97
CA GLU A 373 7.77 23.46 6.96
C GLU A 373 7.00 22.47 7.85
N THR A 374 6.49 21.37 7.31
CA THR A 374 5.56 20.46 8.01
C THR A 374 6.18 19.14 8.46
N GLU A 375 7.14 18.61 7.70
CA GLU A 375 7.74 17.28 7.89
C GLU A 375 9.27 17.33 7.68
N PRO A 376 10.02 18.17 8.44
CA PRO A 376 11.43 18.46 8.16
C PRO A 376 12.36 17.25 8.22
N ARG A 377 11.94 16.14 8.86
CA ARG A 377 12.72 14.89 8.90
C ARG A 377 12.61 14.07 7.63
N GLU A 378 11.48 14.17 6.94
CA GLU A 378 11.20 13.45 5.69
C GLU A 378 11.48 14.34 4.46
N ALA A 379 11.77 15.62 4.68
CA ALA A 379 12.02 16.59 3.62
C ALA A 379 13.27 16.21 2.79
N ALA A 380 13.04 15.95 1.50
CA ALA A 380 14.06 15.63 0.51
C ALA A 380 13.73 16.25 -0.84
N VAL A 381 14.68 16.22 -1.78
CA VAL A 381 14.46 16.71 -3.14
C VAL A 381 13.45 15.82 -3.86
N LEU A 382 12.35 16.41 -4.32
CA LEU A 382 11.38 15.74 -5.18
C LEU A 382 11.90 15.64 -6.61
N ASP A 383 11.72 14.49 -7.23
CA ASP A 383 12.20 14.22 -8.58
C ASP A 383 11.11 14.56 -9.62
N MET A 384 11.48 15.40 -10.58
CA MET A 384 10.59 15.90 -11.65
C MET A 384 10.60 14.97 -12.89
N ASN A 385 11.43 13.93 -12.94
CA ASN A 385 11.60 13.08 -14.13
C ASN A 385 10.29 12.45 -14.64
N ARG A 386 9.31 12.21 -13.75
CA ARG A 386 7.99 11.63 -14.05
C ARG A 386 6.86 12.66 -14.14
N TYR A 387 7.19 13.95 -14.26
CA TYR A 387 6.18 14.99 -14.42
C TYR A 387 5.52 14.91 -15.79
N GLU A 388 4.23 14.68 -15.87
CA GLU A 388 3.50 14.50 -17.12
C GLU A 388 3.29 15.82 -17.87
N ASN A 389 3.20 15.72 -19.20
CA ASN A 389 2.72 16.80 -20.04
C ASN A 389 1.29 16.47 -20.43
N LEU A 390 0.35 16.85 -19.56
CA LEU A 390 -1.08 16.66 -19.76
C LEU A 390 -1.65 17.56 -20.86
#